data_AF-A0A2D4P1H6-F1
#
_entry.id   AF-A0A2D4P1H6-F1
#
_cell.length_a   1.000
_cell.length_b   1.000
_cell.length_c   1.000
_cell.angle_alpha   90.00
_cell.angle_beta   90.00
_cell.angle_gamma   90.00
#
_symmetry.space_group_name_H-M   'P 1'
#
loop_
_entity.id
_entity.type
_entity.pdbx_description
1 polymer ?
#
loop_
_entity_poly.entity_id
_entity_poly.type
_entity_poly.pdbx_seq_one_letter_code
_entity_poly.pdbx_strand_id
1 'polypeptide(L)'
;ITEITDRLAKIKYLDSSSNIGSAIIYAVNNLVMNTQDRQKAARRNAELSFVFITDGITGNKNLEEAIDSMKKQNVMPTAVALGSDVDMDVLLKISLGDRSAIFREKDYLSLSQPDFFDRFVRWIC
;
A
#
# COMPACT_ATOMS: atom_id res chain seq x y z
N ILE A 1 22.88 -3.48 8.33
CA ILE A 1 21.84 -4.11 7.48
C ILE A 1 20.92 -4.88 8.43
N THR A 2 19.60 -4.66 8.34
CA THR A 2 18.61 -5.24 9.26
C THR A 2 17.91 -6.43 8.61
N GLU A 3 17.26 -7.28 9.42
CA GLU A 3 16.46 -8.41 8.92
C GLU A 3 15.44 -7.99 7.85
N ILE A 4 14.86 -6.79 7.98
CA ILE A 4 13.93 -6.24 6.99
C ILE A 4 14.61 -6.05 5.63
N THR A 5 15.79 -5.42 5.60
CA THR A 5 16.55 -5.22 4.34
C THR A 5 16.89 -6.56 3.67
N ASP A 6 17.29 -7.57 4.44
CA ASP A 6 17.61 -8.90 3.92
C ASP A 6 16.39 -9.64 3.35
N ARG A 7 15.20 -9.39 3.90
CA ARG A 7 13.94 -9.95 3.38
C ARG A 7 13.49 -9.23 2.12
N LEU A 8 13.62 -7.91 2.06
CA LEU A 8 13.32 -7.11 0.87
C LEU A 8 14.18 -7.55 -0.33
N ALA A 9 15.48 -7.80 -0.10
CA ALA A 9 16.39 -8.28 -1.15
C ALA A 9 16.02 -9.67 -1.72
N LYS A 10 15.15 -10.43 -1.05
CA LYS A 10 14.69 -11.76 -1.48
C LYS A 10 13.31 -11.75 -2.15
N ILE A 11 12.66 -10.59 -2.25
CA ILE A 11 11.37 -10.48 -2.94
C ILE A 11 11.58 -10.85 -4.41
N LYS A 12 10.71 -11.73 -4.93
CA LYS A 12 10.74 -12.17 -6.32
C LYS A 12 9.70 -11.40 -7.13
N TYR A 13 10.10 -10.94 -8.31
CA TYR A 13 9.16 -10.48 -9.31
C TYR A 13 8.36 -11.68 -9.83
N LEU A 14 7.02 -11.57 -9.86
CA LEU A 14 6.12 -12.69 -10.15
C LEU A 14 5.57 -12.69 -11.59
N ASP A 15 5.90 -11.68 -12.40
CA ASP A 15 5.43 -11.54 -13.80
C ASP A 15 3.93 -11.83 -13.98
N SER A 16 3.12 -11.26 -13.09
CA SER A 16 1.68 -11.50 -13.00
C SER A 16 0.90 -10.19 -13.01
N SER A 17 -0.38 -10.25 -13.36
CA SER A 17 -1.26 -9.08 -13.31
C SER A 17 -1.47 -8.56 -11.87
N SER A 18 -1.64 -7.25 -11.75
CA SER A 18 -1.90 -6.58 -10.48
C SER A 18 -3.36 -6.73 -10.03
N ASN A 19 -3.58 -7.17 -8.79
CA ASN A 19 -4.89 -7.23 -8.15
C ASN A 19 -4.83 -6.68 -6.72
N ILE A 20 -5.07 -5.38 -6.59
CA ILE A 20 -4.98 -4.65 -5.32
C ILE A 20 -6.01 -5.11 -4.29
N GLY A 21 -7.24 -5.44 -4.72
CA GLY A 21 -8.30 -5.88 -3.81
C GLY A 21 -7.92 -7.17 -3.06
N SER A 22 -7.37 -8.14 -3.79
CA SER A 22 -6.90 -9.40 -3.19
C SER A 22 -5.71 -9.19 -2.25
N ALA A 23 -4.79 -8.27 -2.60
CA ALA A 23 -3.65 -7.94 -1.75
C ALA A 23 -4.08 -7.31 -0.42
N ILE A 24 -5.05 -6.40 -0.44
CA ILE A 24 -5.62 -5.77 0.76
C ILE A 24 -6.29 -6.82 1.65
N ILE A 25 -7.17 -7.65 1.08
CA ILE A 25 -7.86 -8.71 1.84
C ILE A 25 -6.85 -9.67 2.46
N TYR A 26 -5.81 -10.04 1.69
CA TYR A 26 -4.72 -10.88 2.21
C TYR A 26 -4.00 -10.21 3.39
N ALA A 27 -3.60 -8.95 3.25
CA ALA A 27 -2.90 -8.22 4.31
C ALA A 27 -3.75 -8.08 5.58
N VAL A 28 -5.03 -7.73 5.44
CA VAL A 28 -5.95 -7.61 6.57
C VAL A 28 -6.11 -8.96 7.30
N ASN A 29 -6.33 -10.04 6.56
CA ASN A 29 -6.59 -11.36 7.17
C ASN A 29 -5.33 -12.00 7.78
N ASN A 30 -4.17 -11.84 7.14
CA ASN A 30 -2.96 -12.59 7.50
C ASN A 30 -1.91 -11.77 8.27
N LEU A 31 -1.93 -10.44 8.15
CA LEU A 31 -0.94 -9.56 8.80
C LEU A 31 -1.59 -8.71 9.90
N VAL A 32 -2.75 -8.11 9.62
CA VAL A 32 -3.42 -7.25 10.61
C VAL A 32 -4.12 -8.08 11.68
N MET A 33 -5.05 -8.96 11.28
CA MET A 33 -5.84 -9.74 12.22
C MET A 33 -5.14 -11.03 12.67
N ASN A 34 -4.45 -11.70 11.74
CA ASN A 34 -3.79 -13.00 11.88
C ASN A 34 -4.42 -13.89 12.96
N THR A 35 -5.59 -14.47 12.64
CA THR A 35 -6.37 -15.24 13.62
C THR A 35 -5.71 -16.55 14.03
N GLN A 36 -4.78 -17.07 13.22
CA GLN A 36 -4.03 -18.29 13.49
C GLN A 36 -2.86 -18.07 14.45
N ASP A 37 -2.18 -16.92 14.37
CA ASP A 37 -1.06 -16.55 15.24
C ASP A 37 -1.17 -15.08 15.65
N ARG A 38 -1.92 -14.84 16.73
CA ARG A 38 -2.14 -13.50 17.27
C ARG A 38 -0.86 -12.78 17.71
N GLN A 39 0.24 -13.48 17.94
CA GLN A 39 1.52 -12.85 18.26
C GLN A 39 2.18 -12.23 17.02
N LYS A 40 1.80 -12.68 15.83
CA LYS A 40 2.21 -12.12 14.53
C LYS A 40 1.19 -11.16 13.92
N ALA A 41 0.06 -10.93 14.60
CA ALA A 41 -0.91 -9.93 14.21
C ALA A 41 -0.37 -8.51 14.49
N ALA A 42 -1.04 -7.50 13.94
CA ALA A 42 -0.74 -6.12 14.29
C ALA A 42 -0.94 -5.87 15.79
N ARG A 43 -0.05 -5.06 16.36
CA ARG A 43 -0.15 -4.63 17.76
C ARG A 43 -1.48 -3.91 17.99
N ARG A 44 -2.18 -4.27 19.06
CA ARG A 44 -3.41 -3.57 19.46
C ARG A 44 -3.13 -2.08 19.67
N ASN A 45 -4.04 -1.23 19.21
CA ASN A 45 -3.98 0.23 19.30
C ASN A 45 -2.80 0.89 18.56
N ALA A 46 -2.02 0.13 17.76
CA ALA A 46 -1.07 0.75 16.85
C ALA A 46 -1.81 1.33 15.65
N GLU A 47 -1.34 2.47 15.16
CA GLU A 47 -1.80 2.99 13.87
C GLU A 47 -1.36 2.04 12.74
N LEU A 48 -2.27 1.78 11.81
CA LEU A 48 -2.04 0.89 10.68
C LEU A 48 -1.82 1.72 9.42
N SER A 49 -0.58 1.85 8.98
CA SER A 49 -0.26 2.48 7.69
C SER A 49 -0.12 1.44 6.59
N PHE A 50 -0.91 1.58 5.52
CA PHE A 50 -0.76 0.77 4.30
C PHE A 50 -0.18 1.65 3.20
N VAL A 51 0.97 1.27 2.66
CA VAL A 51 1.61 1.96 1.53
C VAL A 51 1.48 1.10 0.29
N PHE A 52 0.72 1.59 -0.70
CA PHE A 52 0.57 0.95 -2.00
C PHE A 52 1.59 1.54 -2.97
N ILE A 53 2.40 0.70 -3.60
CA ILE A 53 3.31 1.11 -4.68
C ILE A 53 2.81 0.44 -5.96
N THR A 54 2.45 1.25 -6.94
CA THR A 54 1.81 0.78 -8.18
C THR A 54 2.19 1.67 -9.35
N ASP A 55 2.05 1.15 -10.57
CA ASP A 55 2.04 1.95 -11.80
C ASP A 55 0.70 2.64 -12.06
N GLY A 56 -0.29 2.45 -11.18
CA GLY A 56 -1.60 3.07 -11.27
C GLY A 56 -2.62 2.29 -12.10
N ILE A 57 -2.27 1.11 -12.63
CA ILE A 57 -3.20 0.27 -13.40
C ILE A 57 -3.34 -1.09 -12.70
N THR A 58 -4.55 -1.38 -12.19
CA THR A 58 -4.83 -2.64 -11.51
C THR A 58 -6.26 -3.08 -11.79
N GLY A 59 -6.49 -4.40 -11.72
CA GLY A 59 -7.85 -4.92 -11.71
C GLY A 59 -8.65 -4.38 -10.52
N ASN A 60 -9.93 -4.11 -10.74
CA ASN A 60 -10.89 -3.62 -9.72
C ASN A 60 -11.67 -4.74 -9.02
N LYS A 61 -11.31 -6.00 -9.28
CA LYS A 61 -11.97 -7.17 -8.68
C LYS A 61 -11.85 -7.11 -7.16
N ASN A 62 -13.00 -7.22 -6.48
CA ASN A 62 -13.14 -7.18 -5.02
C ASN A 62 -12.65 -5.89 -4.36
N LEU A 63 -12.49 -4.80 -5.12
CA LEU A 63 -11.94 -3.55 -4.61
C LEU A 63 -12.82 -2.91 -3.52
N GLU A 64 -14.15 -2.92 -3.68
CA GLU A 64 -15.06 -2.34 -2.69
C GLU A 64 -15.01 -3.10 -1.35
N GLU A 65 -15.01 -4.44 -1.39
CA GLU A 65 -14.88 -5.28 -0.20
C GLU A 65 -13.54 -5.06 0.51
N ALA A 66 -12.47 -4.91 -0.27
CA ALA A 66 -11.14 -4.59 0.24
C ALA A 66 -11.11 -3.23 0.94
N ILE A 67 -11.73 -2.21 0.33
CA ILE A 67 -11.85 -0.85 0.91
C ILE A 67 -12.61 -0.88 2.23
N ASP A 68 -13.74 -1.59 2.27
CA ASP A 68 -14.52 -1.73 3.51
C ASP A 68 -13.73 -2.48 4.59
N SER A 69 -12.90 -3.45 4.21
CA SER A 69 -12.00 -4.15 5.13
C SER A 69 -10.94 -3.22 5.72
N MET A 70 -10.34 -2.33 4.92
CA MET A 70 -9.41 -1.30 5.41
C MET A 70 -10.09 -0.35 6.39
N LYS A 71 -11.28 0.16 6.04
CA LYS A 71 -12.06 1.07 6.90
C LYS A 71 -12.37 0.44 8.25
N LYS A 72 -12.80 -0.83 8.26
CA LYS A 72 -13.11 -1.58 9.51
C LYS A 72 -11.90 -1.71 10.44
N GLN A 73 -10.69 -1.73 9.90
CA GLN A 73 -9.45 -1.83 10.67
C GLN A 73 -8.81 -0.46 10.96
N ASN A 74 -9.45 0.66 10.59
CA ASN A 74 -8.89 2.01 10.71
C ASN A 74 -7.50 2.14 10.06
N VAL A 75 -7.32 1.51 8.90
CA VAL A 75 -6.09 1.65 8.11
C VAL A 75 -6.00 3.08 7.55
N MET A 76 -4.80 3.66 7.61
CA MET A 76 -4.40 4.88 6.91
C MET A 76 -3.67 4.51 5.61
N PRO A 77 -4.34 4.57 4.45
CA PRO A 77 -3.72 4.17 3.19
C PRO A 77 -3.01 5.33 2.52
N THR A 78 -1.87 5.04 1.91
CA THR A 78 -1.08 5.97 1.09
C THR A 78 -0.80 5.31 -0.24
N ALA A 79 -1.05 6.00 -1.35
CA ALA A 79 -0.77 5.49 -2.69
C ALA A 79 0.45 6.19 -3.28
N VAL A 80 1.41 5.42 -3.76
CA VAL A 80 2.57 5.87 -4.54
C VAL A 80 2.41 5.30 -5.94
N ALA A 81 2.02 6.16 -6.88
CA ALA A 81 1.77 5.81 -8.27
C ALA A 81 2.92 6.29 -9.17
N LEU A 82 3.42 5.40 -10.02
CA LEU A 82 4.55 5.65 -10.91
C LEU A 82 4.11 5.65 -12.36
N GLY A 83 4.58 6.63 -13.13
CA GLY A 83 4.29 6.72 -14.55
C GLY A 83 3.21 7.75 -14.89
N SER A 84 3.00 7.92 -16.19
CA SER A 84 2.11 8.96 -16.71
C SER A 84 0.65 8.53 -16.81
N ASP A 85 0.40 7.24 -16.98
CA ASP A 85 -0.94 6.67 -17.22
C ASP A 85 -1.41 5.93 -15.99
N VAL A 86 -2.17 6.62 -15.14
CA VAL A 86 -2.65 6.10 -13.86
C VAL A 86 -4.17 6.21 -13.80
N ASP A 87 -4.82 5.18 -13.27
CA ASP A 87 -6.25 5.19 -12.98
C ASP A 87 -6.51 5.96 -11.68
N MET A 88 -6.82 7.26 -11.82
CA MET A 88 -7.08 8.13 -10.67
C MET A 88 -8.32 7.71 -9.87
N ASP A 89 -9.29 7.04 -10.47
CA ASP A 89 -10.48 6.58 -9.75
C ASP A 89 -10.10 5.44 -8.81
N VAL A 90 -9.26 4.51 -9.27
CA VAL A 90 -8.71 3.46 -8.42
C VAL A 90 -7.82 4.05 -7.32
N LEU A 91 -6.92 4.99 -7.65
CA LEU A 91 -6.04 5.63 -6.66
C LEU A 91 -6.82 6.39 -5.57
N LEU A 92 -7.89 7.09 -5.95
CA LEU A 92 -8.79 7.75 -5.00
C LEU A 92 -9.49 6.74 -4.10
N LYS A 93 -9.99 5.65 -4.68
CA LYS A 93 -10.67 4.59 -3.93
C LYS A 93 -9.77 3.93 -2.90
N ILE A 94 -8.55 3.54 -3.27
CA ILE A 94 -7.60 2.92 -2.32
C ILE A 94 -7.13 3.90 -1.25
N SER A 95 -7.06 5.19 -1.57
CA SER A 95 -6.72 6.27 -0.64
C SER A 95 -7.91 6.77 0.18
N LEU A 96 -9.04 6.03 0.15
CA LEU A 96 -10.28 6.36 0.87
C LEU A 96 -10.82 7.77 0.57
N GLY A 97 -10.56 8.28 -0.63
CA GLY A 97 -10.98 9.60 -1.10
C GLY A 97 -10.01 10.73 -0.77
N ASP A 98 -8.94 10.47 -0.01
CA ASP A 98 -7.95 11.49 0.31
C ASP A 98 -6.94 11.67 -0.84
N ARG A 99 -7.05 12.80 -1.53
CA ARG A 99 -6.12 13.17 -2.60
C ARG A 99 -4.71 13.48 -2.10
N SER A 100 -4.58 13.94 -0.85
CA SER A 100 -3.28 14.28 -0.26
C SER A 100 -2.43 13.04 0.06
N ALA A 101 -3.09 11.89 0.24
CA ALA A 101 -2.47 10.59 0.42
C ALA A 101 -1.96 9.94 -0.89
N ILE A 102 -2.11 10.63 -2.04
CA ILE A 102 -1.70 10.13 -3.35
C ILE A 102 -0.43 10.86 -3.81
N PHE A 103 0.66 10.13 -3.86
CA PHE A 103 1.93 10.55 -4.40
C PHE A 103 2.07 10.03 -5.82
N ARG A 104 2.35 10.92 -6.76
CA ARG A 104 2.52 10.58 -8.18
C ARG A 104 3.89 11.01 -8.63
N GLU A 105 4.66 10.08 -9.17
CA GLU A 105 6.00 10.35 -9.67
C GLU A 105 6.15 9.80 -11.08
N LYS A 106 7.03 10.41 -11.88
CA LYS A 106 7.17 10.07 -13.29
C LYS A 106 7.78 8.68 -13.50
N ASP A 107 8.75 8.32 -12.65
CA ASP A 107 9.55 7.11 -12.76
C ASP A 107 10.15 6.70 -11.41
N TYR A 108 10.79 5.53 -11.38
CA TYR A 108 11.45 5.02 -10.19
C TYR A 108 12.62 5.89 -9.71
N LEU A 109 13.29 6.62 -10.61
CA LEU A 109 14.39 7.51 -10.22
C LEU A 109 13.89 8.71 -9.41
N SER A 110 12.67 9.15 -9.70
CA SER A 110 11.98 10.22 -8.98
C SER A 110 11.75 9.84 -7.50
N LEU A 111 11.53 8.56 -7.19
CA LEU A 111 11.40 8.08 -5.80
C LEU A 111 12.69 8.24 -4.98
N SER A 112 13.84 8.34 -5.64
CA SER A 112 15.13 8.52 -4.96
C SER A 112 15.48 9.98 -4.69
N GLN A 113 14.67 10.93 -5.19
CA GLN A 113 14.93 12.34 -5.04
C GLN A 113 14.60 12.81 -3.61
N PRO A 114 15.42 13.69 -3.02
CA PRO A 114 15.19 14.21 -1.67
C PRO A 114 13.79 14.80 -1.48
N ASP A 115 13.30 15.57 -2.46
CA ASP A 115 12.00 16.23 -2.40
C ASP A 115 10.81 15.25 -2.32
N PHE A 116 10.92 14.08 -2.95
CA PHE A 116 9.92 13.02 -2.78
C PHE A 116 10.02 12.41 -1.39
N PHE A 117 11.23 11.99 -1.00
CA PHE A 117 11.46 11.34 0.29
C PHE A 117 11.01 12.20 1.47
N ASP A 118 11.34 13.49 1.45
CA ASP A 118 10.97 14.41 2.54
C ASP A 118 9.46 14.56 2.68
N ARG A 119 8.73 14.71 1.57
CA ARG A 119 7.27 14.79 1.60
C ARG A 119 6.64 13.46 2.03
N PHE A 120 7.13 12.35 1.50
CA PHE A 120 6.60 11.02 1.80
C PHE A 120 6.84 10.64 3.26
N VAL A 121 8.05 10.84 3.79
CA VAL A 121 8.37 10.55 5.20
C VAL A 121 7.55 11.42 6.14
N ARG A 122 7.37 12.73 5.86
CA ARG A 122 6.50 13.61 6.65
C ARG A 122 5.02 13.23 6.65
N TRP A 123 4.59 12.44 5.66
CA TRP A 123 3.22 11.94 5.60
C TRP A 123 3.05 10.67 6.43
N ILE A 124 4.03 9.76 6.41
CA ILE A 124 3.96 8.47 7.10
C ILE A 124 4.49 8.49 8.56
N CYS A 125 5.07 9.60 9.03
CA CYS A 125 5.69 9.77 10.35
C CYS A 125 5.24 11.09 11.00
#